data_AF-A0A2T2QWZ2-F1
#
_entry.id   AF-A0A2T2QWZ2-F1
#
_cell.length_a   1.000
_cell.length_b   1.000
_cell.length_c   1.000
_cell.angle_alpha   90.00
_cell.angle_beta   90.00
_cell.angle_gamma   90.00
#
_symmetry.space_group_name_H-M   'P 1'
#
loop_
_entity.id
_entity.type
_entity.pdbx_description
1 polymer ?
#
loop_
_entity_poly.entity_id
_entity_poly.type
_entity_poly.pdbx_seq_one_letter_code
_entity_poly.pdbx_strand_id
1 'polypeptide(L)'
;GSGWTTALLAHVVGEAGYVCGVERVDGLVEFGRRNLDAYNFANAEITSAGDSFGLPHQAPFDKILVSASAETIPQELVDQIAAGGRMVISVGNSLMCLEKSETGKIDTREYPGFVFVPLKR
;
A
#
# COMPACT_ATOMS: atom_id res chain seq x y z
N GLY A 1 -3.35 1.40 9.94
CA GLY A 1 -4.27 0.41 10.52
C GLY A 1 -3.62 -0.24 11.72
N SER A 2 -3.83 -1.53 11.97
CA SER A 2 -3.18 -2.22 13.10
C SER A 2 -1.69 -2.52 12.92
N GLY A 3 -1.16 -2.43 11.69
CA GLY A 3 0.20 -2.83 11.35
C GLY A 3 0.35 -4.32 10.99
N TRP A 4 -0.70 -5.14 11.14
CA TRP A 4 -0.66 -6.57 10.84
C TRP A 4 -0.21 -6.89 9.40
N THR A 5 -0.84 -6.25 8.41
CA THR A 5 -0.48 -6.48 7.00
C THR A 5 0.95 -6.03 6.69
N THR A 6 1.43 -4.93 7.30
CA THR A 6 2.81 -4.46 7.15
C THR A 6 3.79 -5.51 7.68
N ALA A 7 3.56 -6.04 8.88
CA ALA A 7 4.38 -7.10 9.46
C ALA A 7 4.36 -8.39 8.63
N LEU A 8 3.19 -8.80 8.15
CA LEU A 8 3.05 -9.97 7.28
C LEU A 8 3.86 -9.81 5.98
N LEU A 9 3.74 -8.65 5.34
CA LEU A 9 4.50 -8.37 4.12
C LEU A 9 6.00 -8.30 4.39
N ALA A 10 6.43 -7.74 5.52
CA ALA A 10 7.83 -7.68 5.92
C ALA A 10 8.46 -9.09 6.00
N HIS A 11 7.70 -10.05 6.50
CA HIS A 11 8.10 -11.47 6.49
C HIS A 11 8.15 -12.04 5.06
N VAL A 12 7.14 -11.76 4.23
CA VAL A 12 7.03 -12.30 2.86
C VAL A 12 8.15 -11.80 1.95
N VAL A 13 8.53 -10.52 2.04
CA VAL A 13 9.60 -9.96 1.22
C VAL A 13 11.00 -10.37 1.69
N GLY A 14 11.12 -10.84 2.93
CA GLY A 14 12.37 -11.27 3.54
C GLY A 14 13.39 -10.14 3.68
N GLU A 15 14.62 -10.49 4.06
CA GLU A 15 15.69 -9.53 4.37
C GLU A 15 16.12 -8.68 3.17
N ALA A 16 15.86 -9.14 1.94
CA ALA A 16 16.19 -8.41 0.72
C ALA A 16 15.14 -7.37 0.30
N GLY A 17 13.96 -7.37 0.94
CA GLY A 17 12.90 -6.40 0.67
C GLY A 17 12.64 -5.49 1.85
N TYR A 18 11.89 -4.42 1.61
CA TYR A 18 11.51 -3.43 2.62
C TYR A 18 10.04 -3.06 2.47
N VAL A 19 9.32 -2.89 3.58
CA VAL A 19 7.88 -2.57 3.57
C VAL A 19 7.59 -1.26 4.29
N CYS A 20 7.08 -0.29 3.55
CA CYS A 20 6.59 0.98 4.10
C CYS A 20 5.07 0.91 4.28
N GLY A 21 4.60 0.92 5.53
CA GLY A 21 3.19 1.10 5.86
C GLY A 21 2.85 2.57 6.06
N VAL A 22 1.73 3.03 5.49
CA VAL A 22 1.21 4.38 5.75
C VAL A 22 -0.18 4.38 6.36
N GLU A 23 -0.43 5.37 7.21
CA GLU A 23 -1.72 5.58 7.88
C GLU A 23 -1.97 7.08 8.06
N ARG A 24 -3.22 7.52 7.91
CA ARG A 24 -3.61 8.94 8.00
C ARG A 24 -3.98 9.36 9.42
N VAL A 25 -4.43 8.43 10.25
CA VAL A 25 -4.85 8.70 11.63
C VAL A 25 -3.65 8.53 12.55
N ASP A 26 -3.15 9.63 13.12
CA ASP A 26 -1.95 9.63 13.97
C ASP A 26 -2.00 8.60 15.12
N GLY A 27 -3.17 8.46 15.78
CA GLY A 27 -3.35 7.45 16.82
C GLY A 27 -3.19 6.00 16.32
N LEU A 28 -3.53 5.73 15.06
CA LEU A 28 -3.32 4.43 14.41
C LEU A 28 -1.89 4.26 13.89
N VAL A 29 -1.20 5.34 13.51
CA VAL A 29 0.24 5.32 13.21
C VAL A 29 1.00 4.82 14.45
N GLU A 30 0.77 5.46 15.60
CA GLU A 30 1.43 5.08 16.86
C GLU A 30 1.00 3.70 17.38
N PHE A 31 -0.25 3.30 17.14
CA PHE A 31 -0.70 1.94 17.45
C PHE A 31 -0.01 0.90 16.55
N GLY A 32 0.06 1.15 15.25
CA GLY A 32 0.70 0.27 14.28
C GLY A 32 2.20 0.14 14.55
N ARG A 33 2.90 1.24 14.82
CA ARG A 33 4.32 1.25 15.20
C ARG A 33 4.58 0.38 16.42
N ARG A 34 3.84 0.59 17.50
CA ARG A 34 3.99 -0.24 18.72
C ARG A 34 3.76 -1.72 18.46
N ASN A 35 2.80 -2.08 17.60
CA ASN A 35 2.58 -3.47 17.22
C ASN A 35 3.74 -4.02 16.39
N LEU A 36 4.32 -3.22 15.49
CA LEU A 36 5.46 -3.63 14.67
C LEU A 36 6.73 -3.77 15.51
N ASP A 37 7.01 -2.80 16.40
CA ASP A 37 8.16 -2.76 17.31
C ASP A 37 8.17 -3.90 18.34
N ALA A 38 7.01 -4.49 18.62
CA ALA A 38 6.92 -5.70 19.45
C ALA A 38 7.58 -6.93 18.79
N TYR A 39 7.98 -6.82 17.51
CA TYR A 39 8.67 -7.84 16.74
C TYR A 39 9.97 -7.28 16.13
N ASN A 40 10.94 -8.14 15.88
CA ASN A 40 12.27 -7.75 15.37
C ASN A 40 12.29 -7.59 13.84
N PHE A 41 11.38 -6.81 13.26
CA PHE A 41 11.43 -6.48 11.83
C PHE A 41 12.41 -5.32 11.59
N ALA A 42 13.55 -5.62 10.99
CA ALA A 42 14.51 -4.58 10.56
C ALA A 42 14.14 -3.96 9.20
N ASN A 43 13.17 -4.55 8.50
CA ASN A 43 12.84 -4.28 7.10
C ASN A 43 11.41 -3.76 6.90
N ALA A 44 10.85 -3.11 7.92
CA ALA A 44 9.56 -2.46 7.80
C ALA A 44 9.44 -1.25 8.71
N GLU A 45 8.65 -0.28 8.27
CA GLU A 45 8.28 0.89 9.06
C GLU A 45 6.81 1.24 8.85
N ILE A 46 6.23 1.96 9.80
CA ILE A 46 4.92 2.59 9.67
C ILE A 46 5.08 4.09 9.86
N THR A 47 4.56 4.89 8.93
CA THR A 47 4.66 6.34 8.94
C THR A 47 3.31 6.99 8.66
N SER A 48 3.21 8.30 8.96
CA SER A 48 2.00 9.06 8.62
C SER A 48 1.97 9.32 7.11
N ALA A 49 0.80 9.15 6.50
CA ALA A 49 0.57 9.47 5.09
C ALA A 49 0.57 10.99 4.83
N GLY A 50 0.32 11.81 5.86
CA GLY A 50 0.07 13.24 5.70
C GLY A 50 -1.12 13.48 4.76
N ASP A 51 -0.98 14.46 3.86
CA ASP A 51 -2.01 14.82 2.88
C ASP A 51 -1.93 14.03 1.56
N SER A 52 -0.97 13.12 1.43
CA SER A 52 -0.70 12.34 0.22
C SER A 52 -1.32 10.95 0.27
N PHE A 53 -1.57 10.39 -0.91
CA PHE A 53 -1.76 8.94 -1.01
C PHE A 53 -0.41 8.26 -1.22
N GLY A 54 -0.08 7.28 -0.38
CA GLY A 54 1.20 6.57 -0.44
C GLY A 54 2.37 7.38 0.14
N LEU A 55 3.57 7.19 -0.44
CA LEU A 55 4.81 7.85 -0.04
C LEU A 55 5.57 8.32 -1.29
N PRO A 56 5.14 9.40 -1.94
CA PRO A 56 5.71 9.83 -3.22
C PRO A 56 7.21 10.13 -3.17
N HIS A 57 7.75 10.50 -2.00
CA HIS A 57 9.17 10.79 -1.80
C HIS A 57 10.06 9.54 -1.69
N GLN A 58 9.47 8.35 -1.47
CA GLN A 58 10.18 7.06 -1.46
C GLN A 58 9.86 6.21 -2.70
N ALA A 59 8.99 6.70 -3.58
CA ALA A 59 8.67 6.05 -4.84
C ALA A 59 9.92 5.95 -5.74
N PRO A 60 9.97 4.96 -6.66
CA PRO A 60 8.90 4.02 -7.00
C PRO A 60 8.88 2.76 -6.13
N PHE A 61 7.75 2.05 -6.12
CA PHE A 61 7.55 0.78 -5.41
C PHE A 61 7.28 -0.39 -6.37
N ASP A 62 7.92 -1.53 -6.11
CA ASP A 62 7.69 -2.77 -6.87
C ASP A 62 6.27 -3.30 -6.71
N LYS A 63 5.70 -3.12 -5.51
CA LYS A 63 4.38 -3.59 -5.12
C LYS A 63 3.70 -2.55 -4.23
N ILE A 64 2.43 -2.25 -4.51
CA ILE A 64 1.58 -1.38 -3.69
C ILE A 64 0.31 -2.15 -3.29
N LEU A 65 -0.04 -2.14 -2.00
CA LEU A 65 -1.27 -2.73 -1.49
C LEU A 65 -2.06 -1.67 -0.74
N VAL A 66 -3.30 -1.42 -1.17
CA VAL A 66 -4.19 -0.45 -0.54
C VAL A 66 -5.32 -1.20 0.16
N SER A 67 -5.38 -1.09 1.49
CA SER A 67 -6.35 -1.79 2.35
C SER A 67 -7.61 -0.95 2.61
N ALA A 68 -8.04 -0.15 1.64
CA ALA A 68 -9.23 0.72 1.69
C ALA A 68 -9.78 0.95 0.26
N SER A 69 -11.07 1.27 0.15
CA SER A 69 -11.76 1.45 -1.13
C SER A 69 -11.75 2.89 -1.60
N ALA A 70 -11.16 3.15 -2.76
CA ALA A 70 -11.19 4.46 -3.40
C ALA A 70 -12.45 4.62 -4.27
N GLU A 71 -12.87 5.88 -4.50
CA GLU A 71 -13.97 6.17 -5.44
C GLU A 71 -13.56 5.92 -6.90
N THR A 72 -12.32 6.28 -7.23
CA THR A 72 -11.65 5.99 -8.52
C THR A 72 -10.20 5.64 -8.24
N ILE A 73 -9.50 5.02 -9.20
CA ILE A 73 -8.08 4.69 -9.05
C ILE A 73 -7.27 6.00 -8.93
N PRO A 74 -6.59 6.27 -7.79
CA PRO A 74 -5.84 7.51 -7.62
C PRO A 74 -4.59 7.50 -8.49
N GLN A 75 -4.46 8.46 -9.41
CA GLN A 75 -3.28 8.61 -10.26
C GLN A 75 -1.99 8.78 -9.44
N GLU A 76 -2.08 9.48 -8.30
CA GLU A 76 -0.97 9.66 -7.35
C GLU A 76 -0.33 8.33 -6.91
N LEU A 77 -1.13 7.25 -6.77
CA LEU A 77 -0.61 5.92 -6.44
C LEU A 77 -0.10 5.18 -7.68
N VAL A 78 -0.73 5.37 -8.85
CA VAL A 78 -0.28 4.78 -10.12
C VAL A 78 1.11 5.29 -10.51
N ASP A 79 1.38 6.57 -10.25
CA ASP A 79 2.66 7.21 -10.53
C ASP A 79 3.78 6.65 -9.65
N GLN A 80 3.45 6.13 -8.47
CA GLN A 80 4.39 5.51 -7.54
C GLN A 80 4.71 4.05 -7.88
N ILE A 81 4.03 3.42 -8.84
CA ILE A 81 4.34 2.04 -9.27
C ILE A 81 5.62 2.05 -10.10
N ALA A 82 6.59 1.20 -9.75
CA ALA A 82 7.79 0.96 -10.54
C ALA A 82 7.47 0.37 -11.92
N ALA A 83 8.39 0.54 -12.88
CA ALA A 83 8.38 -0.26 -14.10
C ALA A 83 8.45 -1.76 -13.74
N GLY A 84 7.58 -2.59 -14.32
CA GLY A 84 7.41 -3.99 -13.92
C GLY A 84 6.63 -4.19 -12.60
N GLY A 85 6.18 -3.10 -11.98
CA GLY A 85 5.51 -3.09 -10.68
C GLY A 85 4.02 -3.46 -10.76
N ARG A 86 3.41 -3.68 -9.58
CA ARG A 86 1.98 -4.00 -9.46
C ARG A 86 1.34 -3.29 -8.28
N MET A 87 0.11 -2.81 -8.45
CA MET A 87 -0.74 -2.31 -7.37
C MET A 87 -2.02 -3.15 -7.23
N VAL A 88 -2.46 -3.38 -6.00
CA VAL A 88 -3.78 -3.91 -5.68
C VAL A 88 -4.54 -2.91 -4.81
N ILE A 89 -5.72 -2.50 -5.25
CA ILE A 89 -6.58 -1.51 -4.58
C ILE A 89 -8.05 -1.87 -4.77
N SER A 90 -8.89 -1.64 -3.77
CA SER A 90 -10.35 -1.70 -3.96
C SER A 90 -10.90 -0.42 -4.57
N VAL A 91 -11.81 -0.54 -5.53
CA VAL A 91 -12.58 0.56 -6.11
C VAL A 91 -14.04 0.14 -6.16
N GLY A 92 -14.90 0.88 -5.46
CA GLY A 92 -16.29 0.46 -5.25
C GLY A 92 -16.37 -0.93 -4.60
N ASN A 93 -16.97 -1.89 -5.31
CA ASN A 93 -17.20 -3.27 -4.83
C ASN A 93 -16.27 -4.32 -5.48
N SER A 94 -15.14 -3.86 -6.04
CA SER A 94 -14.19 -4.70 -6.76
C SER A 94 -12.77 -4.45 -6.28
N LEU A 95 -11.95 -5.50 -6.28
CA LEU A 95 -10.50 -5.38 -6.23
C LEU A 95 -9.95 -5.18 -7.64
N MET A 96 -9.11 -4.18 -7.79
CA MET A 96 -8.44 -3.83 -9.03
C MET A 96 -6.95 -4.16 -8.88
N CYS A 97 -6.42 -4.96 -9.80
CA CYS A 97 -5.00 -5.26 -9.93
C CYS A 97 -4.45 -4.51 -11.14
N LEU A 98 -3.53 -3.57 -10.90
CA LEU A 98 -2.85 -2.80 -11.93
C LEU A 98 -1.43 -3.31 -12.08
N GLU A 99 -1.01 -3.60 -13.30
CA GLU A 99 0.36 -4.00 -13.66
C GLU A 99 0.96 -2.93 -14.56
N LYS A 100 2.14 -2.41 -14.21
CA LYS A 100 2.85 -1.41 -15.02
C LYS A 100 3.96 -2.10 -15.79
N SER A 101 3.89 -2.07 -17.12
CA SER A 101 4.95 -2.62 -17.97
C SER A 101 6.24 -1.81 -17.85
N GLU A 102 7.35 -2.37 -18.36
CA GLU A 102 8.62 -1.65 -18.51
C GLU A 102 8.50 -0.36 -19.36
N THR A 103 7.52 -0.31 -20.26
CA THR A 103 7.23 0.86 -21.11
C THR A 103 6.27 1.86 -20.45
N GLY A 104 5.84 1.61 -19.22
CA GLY A 104 4.91 2.47 -18.47
C GLY A 104 3.43 2.27 -18.80
N LYS A 105 3.07 1.32 -19.66
CA LYS A 105 1.67 0.99 -19.95
C LYS A 105 1.04 0.33 -18.72
N ILE A 106 -0.18 0.74 -18.36
CA ILE A 106 -0.96 0.15 -17.28
C ILE A 106 -1.96 -0.85 -17.85
N ASP A 107 -1.87 -2.09 -17.39
CA ASP A 107 -2.87 -3.12 -17.63
C ASP A 107 -3.65 -3.40 -16.33
N THR A 108 -4.97 -3.45 -16.41
CA THR A 108 -5.85 -3.54 -15.23
C THR A 108 -6.72 -4.79 -15.31
N ARG A 109 -6.83 -5.51 -14.18
CA ARG A 109 -7.74 -6.65 -13.99
C ARG A 109 -8.67 -6.40 -12.83
N GLU A 110 -9.94 -6.74 -12.99
CA GLU A 110 -10.98 -6.59 -12.00
C GLU A 110 -11.35 -7.94 -11.35
N TYR A 111 -11.55 -7.92 -10.04
CA TYR A 111 -12.05 -9.04 -9.25
C TYR A 111 -13.24 -8.54 -8.40
N PRO A 112 -14.49 -8.82 -8.80
CA PRO A 112 -15.68 -8.30 -8.12
C PRO A 112 -15.98 -9.03 -6.81
N GLY A 113 -16.82 -8.43 -5.96
CA GLY A 113 -17.37 -9.08 -4.76
C GLY A 113 -16.62 -8.77 -3.46
N PHE A 114 -15.93 -7.64 -3.39
CA PHE A 114 -15.17 -7.21 -2.22
C PHE A 114 -15.69 -5.88 -1.70
N VAL A 115 -15.64 -5.66 -0.38
CA VAL A 115 -16.05 -4.40 0.25
C VAL A 115 -15.01 -4.02 1.30
N PHE A 116 -14.52 -2.79 1.23
CA PHE A 116 -13.56 -2.22 2.17
C PHE A 116 -14.07 -0.87 2.69
N VAL A 117 -13.50 -0.41 3.80
CA VAL A 117 -13.74 0.95 4.31
C VAL A 117 -13.23 2.00 3.33
N PRO A 118 -13.82 3.23 3.29
CA PRO A 118 -13.40 4.25 2.33
C PRO A 118 -11.94 4.69 2.52
N LEU A 119 -11.21 4.82 1.42
CA LEU A 119 -9.90 5.47 1.37
C LEU A 119 -10.11 6.98 1.42
N LYS A 120 -9.49 7.64 2.40
CA LYS A 120 -9.56 9.09 2.60
C LYS A 120 -8.15 9.65 2.76
N ARG A 121 -8.00 10.92 2.40
CA ARG A 121 -6.89 11.76 2.88
C ARG A 121 -7.14 12.06 4.35
#